data_AF-A0A9P9U5W6-F1
#
_entry.id   AF-A0A9P9U5W6-F1
#
_cell.length_a   1.000
_cell.length_b   1.000
_cell.length_c   1.000
_cell.angle_alpha   90.00
_cell.angle_beta   90.00
_cell.angle_gamma   90.00
#
_symmetry.space_group_name_H-M   'P 1'
#
loop_
_entity.id
_entity.type
_entity.pdbx_description
1 polymer ?
#
loop_
_entity_poly.entity_id
_entity_poly.type
_entity_poly.pdbx_seq_one_letter_code
_entity_poly.pdbx_strand_id
1 'polypeptide(L)'
;MAPVALESEPRYLPLVLAGSHIAASLYLTYIIGLGLYRSYAQLGPAQDTRGRISQRQKLVTAFGSLSLLSLGSAINSGLDYLTLSYKVWASERGIPLLQTLSGGFSLENFTLDHVRAWLNDTPLYLDALEIVAEKARRLWWGQQLDLATVSWTMLLAAEGRRRKIPFLWAYALLAHLVNLSFAQNLFYVAMLLTPAPIDNTHKSSLSKLLARAFPPKPTNWSPRPAFFHVLLVLNYLVMLWVPRTAGGANFPSAVAISKALSLSPLILPAIIPKSWGKIHTEPHDSYRSLTKLFNLMSVASLLLHGKTSIAGLWYNLPGSYKHRHSVRIPFDIEKRSAWERSTTAMEKILGSMTDHPAVAAAGKDVLLCAFSLGIWAAVRALDVDHMLRSVAPFYGKKSEKKALPPSYPNVAEMGITEPSETIPENELSRPSSSSGLTMKLRDRGKHVSSKLAEALTANGSAETSPNQAPRRRPGRPRKIKQEPTPEPELGTIDEVAGAPDAVGGSTYEPTPAVKAQVVERDVLPDDEFDWESAALAWGLTALGGLGAGSSAVYGAECVSR
;
A
#
# COMPACT_ATOMS: atom_id res chain seq x y z
N MET A 1 31.60 -11.78 -33.74
CA MET A 1 32.21 -12.61 -32.67
C MET A 1 32.37 -14.02 -33.22
N ALA A 2 33.47 -14.71 -32.93
CA ALA A 2 33.60 -16.12 -33.29
C ALA A 2 32.61 -16.94 -32.42
N PRO A 3 31.95 -17.99 -32.98
CA PRO A 3 30.97 -18.77 -32.25
C PRO A 3 31.63 -19.51 -31.08
N VAL A 4 31.06 -19.39 -29.87
CA VAL A 4 31.50 -20.15 -28.70
C VAL A 4 30.93 -21.58 -28.81
N ALA A 5 31.77 -22.60 -28.66
CA ALA A 5 31.32 -23.99 -28.75
C ALA A 5 30.44 -24.41 -27.55
N LEU A 6 29.43 -25.26 -27.80
CA LEU A 6 28.56 -25.88 -26.79
C LEU A 6 29.31 -27.06 -26.12
N GLU A 7 30.27 -26.79 -25.23
CA GLU A 7 31.14 -27.84 -24.67
C GLU A 7 30.66 -28.48 -23.35
N SER A 8 29.41 -28.30 -22.92
CA SER A 8 28.94 -28.96 -21.68
C SER A 8 27.53 -29.53 -21.78
N GLU A 9 27.32 -30.71 -21.21
CA GLU A 9 25.99 -31.27 -20.99
C GLU A 9 25.20 -30.34 -20.05
N PRO A 10 24.11 -29.73 -20.51
CA PRO A 10 23.44 -28.70 -19.74
C PRO A 10 22.59 -29.32 -18.62
N ARG A 11 22.75 -28.80 -17.40
CA ARG A 11 22.11 -29.33 -16.18
C ARG A 11 20.61 -29.03 -16.15
N TYR A 12 19.82 -29.88 -15.52
CA TYR A 12 18.38 -29.66 -15.37
C TYR A 12 18.03 -28.63 -14.28
N LEU A 13 18.98 -28.29 -13.40
CA LEU A 13 18.72 -27.44 -12.23
C LEU A 13 18.18 -26.04 -12.60
N PRO A 14 18.74 -25.28 -13.56
CA PRO A 14 18.22 -23.96 -13.89
C PRO A 14 16.83 -23.99 -14.55
N LEU A 15 16.53 -25.03 -15.33
CA LEU A 15 15.21 -25.25 -15.90
C LEU A 15 14.17 -25.50 -14.80
N VAL A 16 14.50 -26.37 -13.83
CA VAL A 16 13.65 -26.63 -12.66
C VAL A 16 13.49 -25.36 -11.84
N LEU A 17 14.54 -24.55 -11.67
CA LEU A 17 14.48 -23.29 -10.95
C LEU A 17 13.53 -22.30 -11.62
N ALA A 18 13.63 -22.09 -12.94
CA ALA A 18 12.73 -21.23 -13.70
C ALA A 18 11.28 -21.72 -13.64
N GLY A 19 11.05 -23.03 -13.80
CA GLY A 19 9.72 -23.64 -13.65
C GLY A 19 9.16 -23.48 -12.23
N SER A 20 9.99 -23.68 -11.21
CA SER A 20 9.61 -23.53 -9.80
C SER A 20 9.25 -22.10 -9.45
N HIS A 21 9.90 -21.10 -10.06
CA HIS A 21 9.55 -19.70 -9.88
C HIS A 21 8.14 -19.41 -10.40
N ILE A 22 7.83 -19.83 -11.63
CA ILE A 22 6.49 -19.65 -12.21
C ILE A 22 5.43 -20.36 -11.36
N ALA A 23 5.70 -21.62 -10.98
CA ALA A 23 4.80 -22.40 -10.14
C ALA A 23 4.59 -21.74 -8.77
N ALA A 24 5.65 -21.22 -8.14
CA ALA A 24 5.59 -20.51 -6.87
C ALA A 24 4.74 -19.23 -6.99
N SER A 25 4.96 -18.41 -8.02
CA SER A 25 4.17 -17.18 -8.24
C SER A 25 2.68 -17.47 -8.44
N LEU A 26 2.34 -18.50 -9.20
CA LEU A 26 0.95 -18.94 -9.40
C LEU A 26 0.34 -19.46 -8.09
N TYR A 27 1.09 -20.29 -7.35
CA TYR A 27 0.62 -20.86 -6.08
C TYR A 27 0.40 -19.79 -5.01
N LEU A 28 1.32 -18.81 -4.89
CA LEU A 28 1.18 -17.70 -3.95
C LEU A 28 -0.01 -16.82 -4.30
N THR A 29 -0.20 -16.52 -5.59
CA THR A 29 -1.37 -15.78 -6.08
C THR A 29 -2.66 -16.52 -5.76
N TYR A 30 -2.69 -17.84 -5.96
CA TYR A 30 -3.83 -18.70 -5.61
C TYR A 30 -4.14 -18.68 -4.11
N ILE A 31 -3.13 -18.84 -3.25
CA ILE A 31 -3.32 -18.79 -1.79
C ILE A 31 -3.85 -17.41 -1.35
N ILE A 32 -3.29 -16.33 -1.91
CA ILE A 32 -3.76 -14.97 -1.62
C ILE A 32 -5.22 -14.82 -2.04
N GLY A 33 -5.58 -15.25 -3.26
CA GLY A 33 -6.96 -15.24 -3.74
C GLY A 33 -7.92 -16.02 -2.82
N LEU A 34 -7.50 -17.21 -2.37
CA LEU A 34 -8.26 -17.99 -1.40
C LEU A 34 -8.40 -17.29 -0.05
N GLY A 35 -7.34 -16.62 0.42
CA GLY A 35 -7.35 -15.80 1.63
C GLY A 35 -8.32 -14.62 1.51
N LEU A 36 -8.27 -13.88 0.40
CA LEU A 36 -9.17 -12.76 0.11
C LEU A 36 -10.64 -13.22 0.04
N TYR A 37 -10.90 -14.35 -0.61
CA TYR A 37 -12.25 -14.93 -0.68
C TYR A 37 -12.78 -15.30 0.72
N ARG A 38 -11.95 -15.91 1.57
CA ARG A 38 -12.32 -16.23 2.95
C ARG A 38 -12.59 -14.97 3.76
N SER A 39 -11.74 -13.95 3.64
CA SER A 39 -11.96 -12.66 4.30
C SER A 39 -13.27 -12.03 3.89
N TYR A 40 -13.61 -12.09 2.59
CA TYR A 40 -14.90 -11.62 2.09
C TYR A 40 -16.08 -12.42 2.65
N ALA A 41 -15.98 -13.76 2.70
CA ALA A 41 -17.03 -14.62 3.23
C ALA A 41 -17.26 -14.46 4.76
N GLN A 42 -16.27 -13.96 5.49
CA GLN A 42 -16.31 -13.80 6.95
C GLN A 42 -16.69 -12.38 7.40
N LEU A 43 -17.10 -11.50 6.48
CA LEU A 43 -17.59 -10.17 6.82
C LEU A 43 -18.87 -10.27 7.67
N GLY A 44 -18.83 -9.69 8.87
CA GLY A 44 -19.98 -9.68 9.77
C GLY A 44 -21.12 -8.75 9.33
N PRO A 45 -22.32 -8.86 9.94
CA PRO A 45 -23.51 -8.10 9.55
C PRO A 45 -23.33 -6.58 9.66
N ALA A 46 -22.46 -6.10 10.55
CA ALA A 46 -22.12 -4.67 10.68
C ALA A 46 -21.43 -4.10 9.42
N GLN A 47 -20.86 -4.95 8.57
CA GLN A 47 -20.19 -4.58 7.32
C GLN A 47 -21.08 -4.78 6.09
N ASP A 48 -22.33 -5.20 6.30
CA ASP A 48 -23.31 -5.54 5.26
C ASP A 48 -24.36 -4.44 5.06
N THR A 49 -24.00 -3.18 5.34
CA THR A 49 -24.86 -2.05 5.01
C THR A 49 -24.76 -1.72 3.52
N ARG A 50 -25.89 -1.34 2.89
CA ARG A 50 -25.97 -1.06 1.43
C ARG A 50 -24.86 -0.10 0.94
N GLY A 51 -24.60 0.96 1.71
CA GLY A 51 -23.52 1.91 1.41
C GLY A 51 -22.14 1.26 1.41
N ARG A 52 -21.79 0.54 2.49
CA ARG A 52 -20.49 -0.11 2.65
C ARG A 52 -20.24 -1.20 1.60
N ILE A 53 -21.27 -1.97 1.23
CA ILE A 53 -21.17 -2.96 0.15
C ILE A 53 -20.80 -2.28 -1.16
N SER A 54 -21.52 -1.21 -1.53
CA SER A 54 -21.30 -0.52 -2.81
C SER A 54 -19.91 0.13 -2.88
N GLN A 55 -19.46 0.76 -1.79
CA GLN A 55 -18.14 1.39 -1.72
C GLN A 55 -17.03 0.34 -1.76
N ARG A 56 -17.16 -0.74 -0.99
CA ARG A 56 -16.20 -1.86 -1.00
C ARG A 56 -16.10 -2.50 -2.38
N GLN A 57 -17.23 -2.74 -3.05
CA GLN A 57 -17.23 -3.27 -4.42
C GLN A 57 -16.47 -2.35 -5.38
N LYS A 58 -16.73 -1.03 -5.36
CA LYS A 58 -16.02 -0.05 -6.20
C LYS A 58 -14.51 -0.04 -5.93
N LEU A 59 -14.10 -0.07 -4.67
CA LEU A 59 -12.68 0.00 -4.30
C LEU A 59 -11.95 -1.31 -4.56
N VAL A 60 -12.59 -2.46 -4.27
CA VAL A 60 -12.04 -3.78 -4.57
C VAL A 60 -11.89 -3.98 -6.08
N THR A 61 -12.84 -3.51 -6.90
CA THR A 61 -12.69 -3.55 -8.36
C THR A 61 -11.61 -2.59 -8.86
N ALA A 62 -11.49 -1.39 -8.28
CA ALA A 62 -10.42 -0.45 -8.63
C ALA A 62 -9.02 -1.03 -8.33
N PHE A 63 -8.74 -1.46 -7.10
CA PHE A 63 -7.42 -2.04 -6.78
C PHE A 63 -7.21 -3.42 -7.40
N GLY A 64 -8.28 -4.21 -7.58
CA GLY A 64 -8.24 -5.47 -8.31
C GLY A 64 -7.84 -5.29 -9.78
N SER A 65 -8.44 -4.33 -10.48
CA SER A 65 -8.08 -3.99 -11.86
C SER A 65 -6.65 -3.45 -11.96
N LEU A 66 -6.22 -2.63 -10.99
CA LEU A 66 -4.86 -2.12 -10.93
C LEU A 66 -3.84 -3.24 -10.67
N SER A 67 -4.20 -4.25 -9.89
CA SER A 67 -3.39 -5.47 -9.70
C SER A 67 -3.27 -6.28 -11.01
N LEU A 68 -4.37 -6.45 -11.75
CA LEU A 68 -4.35 -7.14 -13.05
C LEU A 68 -3.51 -6.39 -14.08
N LEU A 69 -3.62 -5.06 -14.10
CA LEU A 69 -2.79 -4.22 -14.97
C LEU A 69 -1.31 -4.29 -14.59
N SER A 70 -1.00 -4.34 -13.29
CA SER A 70 0.36 -4.53 -12.77
C SER A 70 0.93 -5.89 -13.16
N LEU A 71 0.13 -6.97 -13.07
CA LEU A 71 0.52 -8.31 -13.48
C LEU A 71 0.73 -8.38 -15.00
N GLY A 72 -0.17 -7.81 -15.80
CA GLY A 72 -0.05 -7.76 -17.25
C GLY A 72 1.21 -7.00 -17.69
N SER A 73 1.51 -5.88 -17.04
CA SER A 73 2.73 -5.11 -17.27
C SER A 73 4.00 -5.91 -16.95
N ALA A 74 4.02 -6.64 -15.82
CA ALA A 74 5.13 -7.50 -15.43
C ALA A 74 5.34 -8.65 -16.41
N ILE A 75 4.26 -9.33 -16.83
CA ILE A 75 4.32 -10.41 -17.82
C ILE A 75 4.86 -9.88 -19.15
N ASN A 76 4.35 -8.75 -19.64
CA ASN A 76 4.80 -8.17 -20.90
C ASN A 76 6.31 -7.86 -20.86
N SER A 77 6.77 -7.11 -19.85
CA SER A 77 8.19 -6.76 -19.74
C SER A 77 9.08 -7.96 -19.42
N GLY A 78 8.57 -8.97 -18.73
CA GLY A 78 9.25 -10.25 -18.53
C GLY A 78 9.44 -11.01 -19.84
N LEU A 79 8.40 -11.12 -20.67
CA LEU A 79 8.49 -11.75 -21.99
C LEU A 79 9.43 -10.99 -22.91
N ASP A 80 9.41 -9.66 -22.90
CA ASP A 80 10.34 -8.83 -23.67
C ASP A 80 11.80 -9.09 -23.25
N TYR A 81 12.05 -9.21 -21.94
CA TYR A 81 13.39 -9.53 -21.41
C TYR A 81 13.84 -10.95 -21.77
N LEU A 82 12.99 -11.96 -21.57
CA LEU A 82 13.29 -13.34 -21.95
C LEU A 82 13.60 -13.46 -23.45
N THR A 83 12.80 -12.76 -24.27
CA THR A 83 13.00 -12.70 -25.72
C THR A 83 14.33 -12.05 -26.08
N LEU A 84 14.68 -10.94 -25.43
CA LEU A 84 15.96 -10.26 -25.67
C LEU A 84 17.15 -11.12 -25.23
N SER A 85 17.07 -11.72 -24.04
CA SER A 85 18.11 -12.57 -23.46
C SER A 85 18.37 -13.79 -24.34
N TYR A 86 17.32 -14.48 -24.80
CA TYR A 86 17.47 -15.61 -25.72
C TYR A 86 18.09 -15.21 -27.06
N LYS A 87 17.71 -14.04 -27.62
CA LYS A 87 18.29 -13.54 -28.88
C LYS A 87 19.79 -13.29 -28.76
N VAL A 88 20.22 -12.67 -27.67
CA VAL A 88 21.64 -12.39 -27.43
C VAL A 88 22.40 -13.71 -27.33
N TRP A 89 21.94 -14.63 -26.48
CA TRP A 89 22.55 -15.95 -26.31
C TRP A 89 22.63 -16.74 -27.64
N ALA A 90 21.54 -16.78 -28.41
CA ALA A 90 21.50 -17.48 -29.69
C ALA A 90 22.46 -16.86 -30.72
N SER A 91 22.57 -15.52 -30.74
CA SER A 91 23.47 -14.80 -31.65
C SER A 91 24.95 -15.04 -31.37
N GLU A 92 25.33 -15.15 -30.09
CA GLU A 92 26.70 -15.45 -29.66
C GLU A 92 27.13 -16.88 -30.01
N ARG A 93 26.15 -17.79 -30.07
CA ARG A 93 26.33 -19.20 -30.43
C ARG A 93 26.14 -19.48 -31.93
N GLY A 94 25.82 -18.45 -32.74
CA GLY A 94 25.62 -18.59 -34.18
C GLY A 94 24.36 -19.39 -34.59
N ILE A 95 23.37 -19.49 -33.70
CA ILE A 95 22.12 -20.20 -33.97
C ILE A 95 21.24 -19.30 -34.87
N PRO A 96 20.81 -19.76 -36.05
CA PRO A 96 20.01 -18.95 -36.97
C PRO A 96 18.63 -18.68 -36.37
N LEU A 97 18.32 -17.40 -36.14
CA LEU A 97 17.00 -16.95 -35.74
C LEU A 97 16.23 -16.55 -37.00
N LEU A 98 15.23 -17.34 -37.42
CA LEU A 98 14.36 -16.95 -38.53
C LEU A 98 13.51 -15.74 -38.10
N GLN A 99 13.77 -14.59 -38.71
CA GLN A 99 12.91 -13.41 -38.59
C GLN A 99 11.61 -13.66 -39.38
N THR A 100 10.47 -13.52 -38.72
CA THR A 100 9.18 -13.53 -39.39
C THR A 100 8.97 -12.20 -40.11
N LEU A 101 8.17 -12.20 -41.18
CA LEU A 101 7.79 -11.01 -41.96
C LEU A 101 7.15 -9.89 -41.12
N SER A 102 6.64 -10.20 -39.93
CA SER A 102 6.07 -9.26 -38.96
C SER A 102 7.09 -8.65 -37.99
N GLY A 103 8.38 -8.92 -38.15
CA GLY A 103 9.43 -8.51 -37.20
C GLY A 103 9.46 -9.35 -35.90
N GLY A 104 8.63 -10.39 -35.82
CA GLY A 104 8.71 -11.45 -34.81
C GLY A 104 9.80 -12.47 -35.16
N PHE A 105 9.99 -13.48 -34.31
CA PHE A 105 10.94 -14.56 -34.56
C PHE A 105 10.20 -15.90 -34.56
N SER A 106 10.52 -16.77 -35.52
CA SER A 106 9.94 -18.11 -35.60
C SER A 106 10.52 -18.97 -34.48
N LEU A 107 9.63 -19.57 -33.67
CA LEU A 107 9.99 -20.52 -32.61
C LEU A 107 10.34 -21.92 -33.16
N GLU A 108 10.48 -22.10 -34.48
CA GLU A 108 10.86 -23.39 -35.08
C GLU A 108 12.18 -23.95 -34.53
N ASN A 109 13.11 -23.08 -34.12
CA ASN A 109 14.39 -23.48 -33.52
C ASN A 109 14.37 -23.48 -31.98
N PHE A 110 13.20 -23.29 -31.35
CA PHE A 110 13.02 -23.31 -29.90
C PHE A 110 12.89 -24.76 -29.39
N THR A 111 13.98 -25.54 -29.49
CA THR A 111 13.99 -26.89 -28.92
C THR A 111 14.28 -26.83 -27.42
N LEU A 112 13.80 -27.83 -26.67
CA LEU A 112 14.05 -27.93 -25.23
C LEU A 112 15.55 -27.94 -24.89
N ASP A 113 16.38 -28.46 -25.78
CA ASP A 113 17.84 -28.47 -25.60
C ASP A 113 18.45 -27.07 -25.66
N HIS A 114 17.98 -26.21 -26.59
CA HIS A 114 18.42 -24.82 -26.65
C HIS A 114 17.96 -24.02 -25.43
N VAL A 115 16.71 -24.24 -24.99
CA VAL A 115 16.19 -23.58 -23.77
C VAL A 115 17.00 -24.01 -22.55
N ARG A 116 17.29 -25.31 -22.45
CA ARG A 116 18.08 -25.86 -21.35
C ARG A 116 19.51 -25.29 -21.36
N ALA A 117 20.15 -25.21 -22.51
CA ALA A 117 21.48 -24.61 -22.63
C ALA A 117 21.46 -23.11 -22.28
N TRP A 118 20.50 -22.35 -22.81
CA TRP A 118 20.31 -20.93 -22.51
C TRP A 118 20.13 -20.66 -21.01
N LEU A 119 19.27 -21.42 -20.32
CA LEU A 119 19.04 -21.26 -18.89
C LEU A 119 20.24 -21.67 -18.02
N ASN A 120 21.15 -22.51 -18.52
CA ASN A 120 22.39 -22.83 -17.82
C ASN A 120 23.44 -21.73 -17.98
N ASP A 121 23.53 -21.16 -19.18
CA ASP A 121 24.53 -20.14 -19.50
C ASP A 121 24.14 -18.76 -18.92
N THR A 122 22.84 -18.46 -18.88
CA THR A 122 22.34 -17.13 -18.50
C THR A 122 21.55 -17.17 -17.20
N PRO A 123 22.06 -16.60 -16.08
CA PRO A 123 21.33 -16.50 -14.82
C PRO A 123 20.28 -15.37 -14.88
N LEU A 124 19.14 -15.61 -15.54
CA LEU A 124 18.10 -14.61 -15.88
C LEU A 124 17.75 -13.61 -14.77
N TYR A 125 17.50 -14.09 -13.55
CA TYR A 125 17.07 -13.21 -12.46
C TYR A 125 18.18 -12.32 -11.92
N LEU A 126 19.38 -12.87 -11.79
CA LEU A 126 20.54 -12.12 -11.31
C LEU A 126 21.00 -11.12 -12.37
N ASP A 127 21.02 -11.54 -13.64
CA ASP A 127 21.35 -10.69 -14.78
C ASP A 127 20.39 -9.49 -14.89
N ALA A 128 19.07 -9.72 -14.78
CA ALA A 128 18.09 -8.62 -14.79
C ALA A 128 18.33 -7.59 -13.66
N LEU A 129 18.63 -8.05 -12.45
CA LEU A 129 18.93 -7.18 -11.31
C LEU A 129 20.27 -6.46 -11.47
N GLU A 130 21.27 -7.13 -12.05
CA GLU A 130 22.59 -6.58 -12.32
C GLU A 130 22.53 -5.47 -13.37
N ILE A 131 21.81 -5.70 -14.47
CA ILE A 131 21.57 -4.72 -15.53
C ILE A 131 20.95 -3.43 -14.98
N VAL A 132 20.02 -3.57 -14.01
CA VAL A 132 19.40 -2.43 -13.32
C VAL A 132 20.39 -1.73 -12.39
N ALA A 133 21.25 -2.48 -11.69
CA ALA A 133 22.21 -1.95 -10.73
C ALA A 133 23.45 -1.29 -11.35
N GLU A 134 23.86 -1.71 -12.54
CA GLU A 134 25.13 -1.35 -13.19
C GLU A 134 25.23 0.15 -13.54
N LYS A 135 24.18 0.74 -14.14
CA LYS A 135 24.22 2.12 -14.64
C LYS A 135 23.40 3.06 -13.76
N ALA A 136 23.95 4.23 -13.46
CA ALA A 136 23.30 5.23 -12.60
C ALA A 136 21.88 5.62 -13.06
N ARG A 137 21.63 5.71 -14.37
CA ARG A 137 20.29 6.01 -14.93
C ARG A 137 19.27 4.88 -14.70
N ARG A 138 19.73 3.63 -14.75
CA ARG A 138 18.90 2.43 -14.56
C ARG A 138 18.65 2.19 -13.07
N LEU A 139 19.69 2.39 -12.26
CA LEU A 139 19.64 2.27 -10.81
C LEU A 139 18.64 3.24 -10.19
N TRP A 140 18.46 4.42 -10.79
CA TRP A 140 17.47 5.41 -10.34
C TRP A 140 16.04 4.84 -10.28
N TRP A 141 15.67 3.95 -11.20
CA TRP A 141 14.38 3.25 -11.16
C TRP A 141 14.40 2.07 -10.18
N GLY A 142 15.41 1.20 -10.27
CA GLY A 142 15.48 0.00 -9.43
C GLY A 142 15.54 0.29 -7.93
N GLN A 143 16.32 1.30 -7.53
CA GLN A 143 16.46 1.65 -6.13
C GLN A 143 15.15 2.14 -5.52
N GLN A 144 14.28 2.81 -6.28
CA GLN A 144 13.00 3.27 -5.76
C GLN A 144 12.10 2.11 -5.32
N LEU A 145 12.12 0.97 -6.04
CA LEU A 145 11.38 -0.24 -5.66
C LEU A 145 11.93 -0.87 -4.38
N ASP A 146 13.25 -0.97 -4.24
CA ASP A 146 13.86 -1.51 -3.04
C ASP A 146 13.50 -0.63 -1.81
N LEU A 147 13.62 0.70 -1.94
CA LEU A 147 13.25 1.65 -0.88
C LEU A 147 11.76 1.55 -0.51
N ALA A 148 10.88 1.47 -1.50
CA ALA A 148 9.44 1.33 -1.29
C ALA A 148 9.08 -0.01 -0.63
N THR A 149 9.75 -1.09 -1.02
CA THR A 149 9.52 -2.44 -0.47
C THR A 149 9.79 -2.49 1.03
N VAL A 150 10.79 -1.76 1.54
CA VAL A 150 11.08 -1.68 2.98
C VAL A 150 9.93 -1.04 3.75
N SER A 151 9.40 0.08 3.25
CA SER A 151 8.26 0.75 3.89
C SER A 151 6.97 -0.09 3.79
N TRP A 152 6.76 -0.77 2.66
CA TRP A 152 5.58 -1.60 2.43
C TRP A 152 5.61 -2.88 3.27
N THR A 153 6.76 -3.54 3.41
CA THR A 153 6.89 -4.71 4.30
C THR A 153 6.73 -4.35 5.77
N MET A 154 7.09 -3.12 6.18
CA MET A 154 6.75 -2.60 7.50
C MET A 154 5.23 -2.43 7.68
N LEU A 155 4.52 -1.88 6.68
CA LEU A 155 3.05 -1.81 6.68
C LEU A 155 2.44 -3.22 6.82
N LEU A 156 2.88 -4.17 5.99
CA LEU A 156 2.43 -5.56 6.06
C LEU A 156 2.60 -6.13 7.47
N ALA A 157 3.74 -5.86 8.12
CA ALA A 157 4.04 -6.34 9.46
C ALA A 157 3.20 -5.65 10.54
N ALA A 158 2.85 -4.38 10.39
CA ALA A 158 2.03 -3.65 11.34
C ALA A 158 0.54 -3.98 11.16
N GLU A 159 -0.04 -3.62 10.02
CA GLU A 159 -1.46 -3.77 9.73
C GLU A 159 -1.88 -5.22 9.51
N GLY A 160 -1.02 -6.02 8.88
CA GLY A 160 -1.30 -7.43 8.65
C GLY A 160 -1.46 -8.24 9.94
N ARG A 161 -0.63 -7.97 10.96
CA ARG A 161 -0.75 -8.61 12.28
C ARG A 161 -1.96 -8.10 13.04
N ARG A 162 -2.20 -6.78 13.00
CA ARG A 162 -3.33 -6.15 13.68
C ARG A 162 -4.66 -6.72 13.19
N ARG A 163 -4.85 -6.78 11.87
CA ARG A 163 -6.08 -7.28 11.21
C ARG A 163 -6.14 -8.80 11.09
N LYS A 164 -5.11 -9.51 11.56
CA LYS A 164 -4.94 -10.97 11.42
C LYS A 164 -5.10 -11.45 9.96
N ILE A 165 -4.62 -10.66 9.00
CA ILE A 165 -4.69 -11.00 7.57
C ILE A 165 -3.92 -12.31 7.32
N PRO A 166 -4.53 -13.29 6.63
CA PRO A 166 -3.89 -14.56 6.38
C PRO A 166 -2.72 -14.44 5.39
N PHE A 167 -1.73 -15.32 5.54
CA PHE A 167 -0.61 -15.50 4.58
C PHE A 167 0.20 -14.22 4.24
N LEU A 168 0.51 -13.36 5.23
CA LEU A 168 1.33 -12.15 5.02
C LEU A 168 2.66 -12.39 4.29
N TRP A 169 3.31 -13.51 4.57
CA TRP A 169 4.55 -13.92 3.91
C TRP A 169 4.37 -14.11 2.40
N ALA A 170 3.18 -14.53 1.94
CA ALA A 170 2.91 -14.75 0.53
C ALA A 170 2.88 -13.43 -0.24
N TYR A 171 2.27 -12.38 0.33
CA TYR A 171 2.30 -11.03 -0.27
C TYR A 171 3.73 -10.54 -0.43
N ALA A 172 4.55 -10.69 0.62
CA ALA A 172 5.93 -10.23 0.60
C ALA A 172 6.82 -11.00 -0.39
N LEU A 173 6.64 -12.31 -0.50
CA LEU A 173 7.34 -13.10 -1.53
C LEU A 173 6.87 -12.73 -2.94
N LEU A 174 5.57 -12.48 -3.12
CA LEU A 174 5.02 -12.10 -4.41
C LEU A 174 5.60 -10.76 -4.91
N ALA A 175 5.86 -9.82 -4.00
CA ALA A 175 6.53 -8.56 -4.32
C ALA A 175 7.95 -8.75 -4.87
N HIS A 176 8.64 -9.82 -4.45
CA HIS A 176 9.99 -10.15 -4.93
C HIS A 176 10.00 -11.06 -6.17
N LEU A 177 8.99 -11.92 -6.34
CA LEU A 177 8.91 -12.86 -7.46
C LEU A 177 8.22 -12.28 -8.70
N VAL A 178 7.26 -11.38 -8.53
CA VAL A 178 6.53 -10.76 -9.65
C VAL A 178 6.91 -9.28 -9.75
N ASN A 179 6.29 -8.43 -8.94
CA ASN A 179 6.58 -7.02 -8.83
C ASN A 179 5.88 -6.41 -7.60
N LEU A 180 6.31 -5.23 -7.16
CA LEU A 180 5.81 -4.61 -5.95
C LEU A 180 4.35 -4.13 -6.13
N SER A 181 4.01 -3.54 -7.28
CA SER A 181 2.68 -2.97 -7.52
C SER A 181 1.57 -4.02 -7.50
N PHE A 182 1.81 -5.23 -8.01
CA PHE A 182 0.84 -6.32 -7.94
C PHE A 182 0.57 -6.73 -6.49
N ALA A 183 1.63 -6.98 -5.73
CA ALA A 183 1.52 -7.39 -4.34
C ALA A 183 0.91 -6.28 -3.45
N GLN A 184 1.29 -5.02 -3.69
CA GLN A 184 0.76 -3.84 -3.00
C GLN A 184 -0.74 -3.70 -3.22
N ASN A 185 -1.21 -3.79 -4.46
CA ASN A 185 -2.64 -3.68 -4.78
C ASN A 185 -3.46 -4.84 -4.24
N LEU A 186 -2.94 -6.07 -4.28
CA LEU A 186 -3.59 -7.23 -3.62
C LEU A 186 -3.68 -7.04 -2.10
N PHE A 187 -2.68 -6.42 -1.48
CA PHE A 187 -2.72 -6.13 -0.05
C PHE A 187 -3.72 -5.00 0.28
N TYR A 188 -3.86 -4.00 -0.58
CA TYR A 188 -4.92 -2.99 -0.44
C TYR A 188 -6.31 -3.63 -0.50
N VAL A 189 -6.53 -4.56 -1.43
CA VAL A 189 -7.76 -5.37 -1.44
C VAL A 189 -7.92 -6.15 -0.14
N ALA A 190 -6.85 -6.76 0.39
CA ALA A 190 -6.89 -7.45 1.68
C ALA A 190 -7.35 -6.53 2.81
N MET A 191 -6.77 -5.33 2.93
CA MET A 191 -7.15 -4.35 3.95
C MET A 191 -8.62 -3.92 3.83
N LEU A 192 -9.14 -3.74 2.62
CA LEU A 192 -10.56 -3.42 2.38
C LEU A 192 -11.51 -4.57 2.75
N LEU A 193 -11.04 -5.82 2.65
CA LEU A 193 -11.82 -7.01 3.00
C LEU A 193 -11.66 -7.43 4.47
N THR A 194 -10.74 -6.83 5.22
CA THR A 194 -10.52 -7.11 6.65
C THR A 194 -10.64 -5.84 7.49
N PRO A 195 -11.85 -5.25 7.62
CA PRO A 195 -12.07 -4.07 8.45
C PRO A 195 -11.99 -4.38 9.95
N ALA A 196 -12.20 -5.64 10.35
CA ALA A 196 -12.08 -6.11 11.71
C ALA A 196 -11.16 -7.34 11.78
N PRO A 197 -10.52 -7.62 12.93
CA PRO A 197 -9.67 -8.79 13.09
C PRO A 197 -10.45 -10.08 12.88
N ILE A 198 -10.02 -10.90 11.92
CA ILE A 198 -10.66 -12.18 11.63
C ILE A 198 -10.19 -13.24 12.64
N ASP A 199 -11.12 -13.99 13.22
CA ASP A 199 -10.79 -15.18 14.00
C ASP A 199 -10.43 -16.35 13.08
N ASN A 200 -9.13 -16.51 12.87
CA ASN A 200 -8.55 -17.61 12.10
C ASN A 200 -8.65 -18.92 12.91
N THR A 201 -9.78 -19.62 12.77
CA THR A 201 -9.99 -20.96 13.32
C THR A 201 -9.15 -22.03 12.60
N HIS A 202 -8.82 -21.81 11.32
CA HIS A 202 -8.01 -22.73 10.52
C HIS A 202 -6.51 -22.41 10.56
N LYS A 203 -5.75 -23.16 11.38
CA LYS A 203 -4.28 -23.12 11.42
C LYS A 203 -3.70 -24.09 10.39
N SER A 204 -2.86 -23.60 9.47
CA SER A 204 -2.14 -24.42 8.49
C SER A 204 -1.18 -25.41 9.18
N SER A 205 -0.82 -26.52 8.53
CA SER A 205 0.15 -27.49 9.08
C SER A 205 1.49 -26.83 9.44
N LEU A 206 1.98 -25.93 8.58
CA LEU A 206 3.18 -25.13 8.85
C LEU A 206 3.02 -24.22 10.08
N SER A 207 1.85 -23.62 10.29
CA SER A 207 1.61 -22.80 11.48
C SER A 207 1.57 -23.64 12.77
N LYS A 208 1.18 -24.92 12.70
CA LYS A 208 1.24 -25.86 13.83
C LYS A 208 2.69 -26.25 14.16
N LEU A 209 3.50 -26.52 13.13
CA LEU A 209 4.93 -26.77 13.28
C LEU A 209 5.67 -25.54 13.84
N LEU A 210 5.39 -24.36 13.30
CA LEU A 210 5.96 -23.10 13.80
C LEU A 210 5.49 -22.78 15.22
N ALA A 211 4.24 -23.07 15.57
CA ALA A 211 3.75 -22.89 16.95
C ALA A 211 4.45 -23.82 17.96
N ARG A 212 4.97 -24.97 17.50
CA ARG A 212 5.78 -25.90 18.31
C ARG A 212 7.19 -25.36 18.53
N ALA A 213 7.79 -24.73 17.52
CA ALA A 213 9.11 -24.11 17.62
C ALA A 213 9.09 -22.74 18.33
N PHE A 214 8.05 -21.95 18.09
CA PHE A 214 7.87 -20.60 18.62
C PHE A 214 6.46 -20.45 19.20
N PRO A 215 6.30 -20.40 20.53
CA PRO A 215 4.97 -20.37 21.14
C PRO A 215 4.22 -19.08 20.76
N PRO A 216 2.88 -19.16 20.52
CA PRO A 216 2.09 -18.00 20.15
C PRO A 216 2.17 -16.89 21.20
N LYS A 217 2.25 -15.66 20.72
CA LYS A 217 2.42 -14.45 21.53
C LYS A 217 1.06 -13.81 21.82
N PRO A 218 0.89 -13.10 22.94
CA PRO A 218 -0.40 -12.51 23.28
C PRO A 218 -0.80 -11.40 22.30
N THR A 219 -2.10 -11.11 22.23
CA THR A 219 -2.75 -10.33 21.17
C THR A 219 -2.28 -8.88 21.03
N ASN A 220 -1.58 -8.31 22.02
CA ASN A 220 -1.05 -6.93 21.98
C ASN A 220 0.48 -6.85 22.21
N TRP A 221 1.18 -7.96 21.96
CA TRP A 221 2.63 -8.01 22.09
C TRP A 221 3.33 -7.48 20.85
N SER A 222 4.31 -6.60 21.02
CA SER A 222 5.20 -6.19 19.94
C SER A 222 6.68 -6.23 20.36
N PRO A 223 7.61 -6.54 19.43
CA PRO A 223 9.04 -6.50 19.72
C PRO A 223 9.50 -5.08 20.09
N ARG A 224 10.58 -4.98 20.87
CA ARG A 224 11.19 -3.68 21.14
C ARG A 224 11.55 -2.97 19.83
N PRO A 225 11.26 -1.66 19.70
CA PRO A 225 11.49 -0.93 18.45
C PRO A 225 12.95 -0.93 17.99
N ALA A 226 13.89 -1.02 18.92
CA ALA A 226 15.33 -1.02 18.62
C ALA A 226 15.73 -2.11 17.62
N PHE A 227 15.12 -3.31 17.69
CA PHE A 227 15.43 -4.39 16.75
C PHE A 227 15.06 -4.03 15.31
N PHE A 228 13.90 -3.39 15.11
CA PHE A 228 13.50 -2.89 13.81
C PHE A 228 14.45 -1.79 13.31
N HIS A 229 14.87 -0.86 14.18
CA HIS A 229 15.83 0.18 13.78
C HIS A 229 17.16 -0.41 13.32
N VAL A 230 17.72 -1.38 14.06
CA VAL A 230 18.99 -2.04 13.69
C VAL A 230 18.87 -2.75 12.35
N LEU A 231 17.79 -3.52 12.14
CA LEU A 231 17.57 -4.24 10.88
C LEU A 231 17.31 -3.31 9.70
N LEU A 232 16.59 -2.21 9.92
CA LEU A 232 16.39 -1.18 8.90
C LEU A 232 17.71 -0.52 8.50
N VAL A 233 18.53 -0.12 9.49
CA VAL A 233 19.86 0.45 9.21
C VAL A 233 20.71 -0.54 8.44
N LEU A 234 20.75 -1.80 8.85
CA LEU A 234 21.48 -2.85 8.13
C LEU A 234 20.97 -3.02 6.69
N ASN A 235 19.65 -2.99 6.48
CA ASN A 235 19.06 -3.09 5.15
C ASN A 235 19.52 -1.92 4.25
N TYR A 236 19.43 -0.68 4.72
CA TYR A 236 19.89 0.48 3.96
C TYR A 236 21.40 0.48 3.70
N LEU A 237 22.22 -0.06 4.61
CA LEU A 237 23.65 -0.27 4.39
C LEU A 237 23.91 -1.29 3.26
N VAL A 238 23.14 -2.38 3.22
CA VAL A 238 23.24 -3.36 2.13
C VAL A 238 22.75 -2.77 0.81
N MET A 239 21.71 -1.94 0.79
CA MET A 239 21.27 -1.21 -0.41
C MET A 239 22.36 -0.27 -0.96
N LEU A 240 23.18 0.33 -0.09
CA LEU A 240 24.35 1.11 -0.51
C LEU A 240 25.45 0.23 -1.10
N TRP A 241 25.54 -1.02 -0.66
CA TRP A 241 26.57 -1.97 -1.08
C TRP A 241 26.26 -2.62 -2.42
N VAL A 242 25.00 -3.01 -2.68
CA VAL A 242 24.57 -3.75 -3.88
C VAL A 242 25.09 -3.13 -5.20
N PRO A 243 24.90 -1.83 -5.49
CA PRO A 243 25.36 -1.26 -6.77
C PRO A 243 26.88 -1.24 -6.92
N ARG A 244 27.63 -1.24 -5.82
CA ARG A 244 29.10 -1.29 -5.84
C ARG A 244 29.64 -2.67 -6.15
N THR A 245 28.81 -3.70 -6.01
CA THR A 245 29.16 -5.09 -6.30
C THR A 245 28.72 -5.54 -7.68
N ALA A 246 27.97 -4.72 -8.43
CA ALA A 246 27.58 -5.02 -9.80
C ALA A 246 28.83 -5.28 -10.68
N GLY A 247 28.79 -6.33 -11.49
CA GLY A 247 29.91 -6.86 -12.25
C GLY A 247 30.85 -7.79 -11.47
N GLY A 248 30.59 -8.04 -10.18
CA GLY A 248 31.46 -8.79 -9.29
C GLY A 248 30.83 -10.06 -8.72
N ALA A 249 31.67 -10.99 -8.28
CA ALA A 249 31.24 -12.28 -7.70
C ALA A 249 30.39 -12.15 -6.42
N ASN A 250 30.46 -11.00 -5.74
CA ASN A 250 29.68 -10.74 -4.51
C ASN A 250 28.25 -10.26 -4.77
N PHE A 251 27.91 -9.92 -6.03
CA PHE A 251 26.59 -9.37 -6.38
C PHE A 251 25.42 -10.28 -5.97
N PRO A 252 25.43 -11.60 -6.27
CA PRO A 252 24.31 -12.49 -5.91
C PRO A 252 24.08 -12.56 -4.40
N SER A 253 25.17 -12.63 -3.63
CA SER A 253 25.11 -12.65 -2.16
C SER A 253 24.56 -11.33 -1.61
N ALA A 254 25.00 -10.18 -2.14
CA ALA A 254 24.51 -8.87 -1.71
C ALA A 254 23.00 -8.71 -1.99
N VAL A 255 22.53 -9.14 -3.16
CA VAL A 255 21.11 -9.17 -3.53
C VAL A 255 20.33 -10.08 -2.58
N ALA A 256 20.78 -11.30 -2.34
CA ALA A 256 20.11 -12.25 -1.45
C ALA A 256 19.96 -11.70 -0.03
N ILE A 257 21.02 -11.09 0.52
CA ILE A 257 20.99 -10.44 1.84
C ILE A 257 19.99 -9.27 1.83
N SER A 258 20.00 -8.44 0.79
CA SER A 258 19.05 -7.31 0.66
C SER A 258 17.60 -7.79 0.71
N LYS A 259 17.24 -8.79 -0.11
CA LYS A 259 15.89 -9.36 -0.15
C LYS A 259 15.51 -10.08 1.15
N ALA A 260 16.45 -10.75 1.81
CA ALA A 260 16.20 -11.35 3.12
C ALA A 260 15.93 -10.28 4.20
N LEU A 261 16.68 -9.18 4.19
CA LEU A 261 16.51 -8.07 5.14
C LEU A 261 15.21 -7.30 4.90
N SER A 262 14.72 -7.18 3.67
CA SER A 262 13.39 -6.59 3.41
C SER A 262 12.25 -7.43 3.97
N LEU A 263 12.41 -8.75 4.10
CA LEU A 263 11.42 -9.62 4.75
C LEU A 263 11.49 -9.61 6.28
N SER A 264 12.56 -9.02 6.84
CA SER A 264 12.80 -9.04 8.29
C SER A 264 11.66 -8.47 9.15
N PRO A 265 10.92 -7.40 8.76
CA PRO A 265 9.83 -6.89 9.59
C PRO A 265 8.70 -7.90 9.84
N LEU A 266 8.49 -8.83 8.90
CA LEU A 266 7.48 -9.89 8.99
C LEU A 266 7.95 -11.08 9.83
N ILE A 267 9.23 -11.42 9.71
CA ILE A 267 9.84 -12.58 10.35
C ILE A 267 10.15 -12.29 11.82
N LEU A 268 10.61 -11.08 12.11
CA LEU A 268 11.10 -10.68 13.43
C LEU A 268 10.07 -10.91 14.57
N PRO A 269 8.78 -10.52 14.41
CA PRO A 269 7.78 -10.78 15.44
C PRO A 269 7.41 -12.25 15.60
N ALA A 270 7.79 -13.14 14.67
CA ALA A 270 7.62 -14.58 14.84
C ALA A 270 8.77 -15.16 15.68
N ILE A 271 10.01 -14.81 15.36
CA ILE A 271 11.22 -15.44 15.94
C ILE A 271 11.59 -14.90 17.33
N ILE A 272 11.40 -13.59 17.60
CA ILE A 272 11.92 -12.96 18.83
C ILE A 272 11.31 -13.57 20.12
N PRO A 273 12.09 -13.86 21.17
CA PRO A 273 11.57 -14.35 22.45
C PRO A 273 10.55 -13.38 23.09
N LYS A 274 9.57 -13.92 23.84
CA LYS A 274 8.52 -13.11 24.50
C LYS A 274 9.10 -12.02 25.42
N SER A 275 10.22 -12.30 26.10
CA SER A 275 10.91 -11.38 27.02
C SER A 275 11.48 -10.13 26.35
N TRP A 276 11.67 -10.16 25.03
CA TRP A 276 12.28 -9.06 24.26
C TRP A 276 11.25 -8.12 23.63
N GLY A 277 9.96 -8.29 23.96
CA GLY A 277 8.89 -7.38 23.56
C GLY A 277 8.22 -6.71 24.75
N LYS A 278 7.23 -5.88 24.44
CA LYS A 278 6.35 -5.24 25.40
C LYS A 278 4.91 -5.56 25.04
N ILE A 279 4.09 -5.76 26.07
CA ILE A 279 2.64 -5.89 25.92
C ILE A 279 2.08 -4.49 26.09
N HIS A 280 1.30 -4.05 25.11
CA HIS A 280 0.64 -2.75 25.15
C HIS A 280 -0.77 -2.94 25.70
N THR A 281 -1.17 -2.05 26.61
CA THR A 281 -2.53 -2.03 27.16
C THR A 281 -3.50 -1.59 26.08
N GLU A 282 -3.12 -0.57 25.30
CA GLU A 282 -3.88 -0.07 24.16
C GLU A 282 -3.04 -0.14 22.89
N PRO A 283 -3.65 -0.39 21.70
CA PRO A 283 -2.94 -0.40 20.43
C PRO A 283 -2.17 0.92 20.14
N HIS A 284 -2.73 2.05 20.57
CA HIS A 284 -2.20 3.41 20.39
C HIS A 284 -0.84 3.65 21.03
N ASP A 285 -0.50 2.90 22.09
CA ASP A 285 0.80 3.00 22.77
C ASP A 285 1.98 2.72 21.83
N SER A 286 1.74 1.98 20.73
CA SER A 286 2.75 1.61 19.73
C SER A 286 2.96 2.67 18.64
N TYR A 287 2.05 3.64 18.49
CA TYR A 287 2.06 4.59 17.37
C TYR A 287 3.31 5.44 17.33
N ARG A 288 3.71 5.99 18.47
CA ARG A 288 4.93 6.80 18.57
C ARG A 288 6.18 6.04 18.09
N SER A 289 6.22 4.73 18.32
CA SER A 289 7.31 3.88 17.82
C SER A 289 7.22 3.69 16.31
N LEU A 290 6.03 3.39 15.79
CA LEU A 290 5.80 3.22 14.36
C LEU A 290 6.14 4.50 13.59
N THR A 291 5.68 5.67 14.04
CA THR A 291 6.03 6.97 13.44
C THR A 291 7.54 7.19 13.39
N LYS A 292 8.29 6.79 14.43
CA LYS A 292 9.76 6.89 14.42
C LYS A 292 10.41 5.95 13.39
N LEU A 293 9.88 4.74 13.22
CA LEU A 293 10.34 3.79 12.20
C LEU A 293 10.08 4.34 10.79
N PHE A 294 8.89 4.86 10.51
CA PHE A 294 8.56 5.47 9.23
C PHE A 294 9.37 6.75 8.95
N ASN A 295 9.66 7.55 9.98
CA ASN A 295 10.60 8.67 9.84
C ASN A 295 12.00 8.22 9.45
N LEU A 296 12.55 7.18 10.09
CA LEU A 296 13.85 6.64 9.72
C LEU A 296 13.85 6.16 8.26
N MET A 297 12.81 5.43 7.85
CA MET A 297 12.67 4.93 6.48
C MET A 297 12.53 6.07 5.48
N SER A 298 11.77 7.12 5.80
CA SER A 298 11.59 8.29 4.95
C SER A 298 12.89 9.08 4.77
N VAL A 299 13.59 9.38 5.87
CA VAL A 299 14.88 10.09 5.83
C VAL A 299 15.93 9.27 5.07
N ALA A 300 16.06 7.97 5.35
CA ALA A 300 16.99 7.11 4.64
C ALA A 300 16.65 7.02 3.14
N SER A 301 15.36 6.90 2.79
CA SER A 301 14.91 6.88 1.40
C SER A 301 15.19 8.19 0.68
N LEU A 302 14.94 9.34 1.32
CA LEU A 302 15.20 10.67 0.77
C LEU A 302 16.70 10.86 0.51
N LEU A 303 17.57 10.47 1.44
CA LEU A 303 19.01 10.56 1.27
C LEU A 303 19.52 9.67 0.14
N LEU A 304 19.02 8.44 0.06
CA LEU A 304 19.41 7.48 -0.98
C LEU A 304 18.89 7.89 -2.37
N HIS A 305 17.64 8.34 -2.45
CA HIS A 305 17.05 8.85 -3.68
C HIS A 305 17.72 10.15 -4.14
N GLY A 306 18.04 11.06 -3.21
CA GLY A 306 18.81 12.26 -3.51
C GLY A 306 20.21 11.92 -4.04
N LYS A 307 20.91 10.98 -3.41
CA LYS A 307 22.21 10.49 -3.87
C LYS A 307 22.14 9.91 -5.29
N THR A 308 21.17 9.05 -5.59
CA THR A 308 21.06 8.44 -6.92
C THR A 308 20.53 9.40 -7.97
N SER A 309 19.70 10.38 -7.59
CA SER A 309 19.30 11.47 -8.48
C SER A 309 20.49 12.34 -8.86
N ILE A 310 21.33 12.74 -7.89
CA ILE A 310 22.54 13.52 -8.16
C ILE A 310 23.52 12.71 -9.01
N ALA A 311 23.77 11.45 -8.67
CA ALA A 311 24.65 10.58 -9.46
C ALA A 311 24.10 10.36 -10.88
N GLY A 312 22.80 10.08 -11.00
CA GLY A 312 22.12 9.90 -12.27
C GLY A 312 22.25 11.13 -13.15
N LEU A 313 22.02 12.33 -12.62
CA LEU A 313 22.21 13.57 -13.36
C LEU A 313 23.68 13.75 -13.75
N TRP A 314 24.60 13.61 -12.80
CA TRP A 314 26.03 13.84 -13.01
C TRP A 314 26.61 12.95 -14.12
N TYR A 315 26.33 11.65 -14.10
CA TYR A 315 26.83 10.70 -15.10
C TYR A 315 26.18 10.83 -16.48
N ASN A 316 25.02 11.49 -16.60
CA ASN A 316 24.29 11.64 -17.87
C ASN A 316 24.37 13.05 -18.48
N LEU A 317 24.98 14.00 -17.77
CA LEU A 317 25.20 15.37 -18.24
C LEU A 317 25.91 15.38 -19.61
N PRO A 318 25.30 15.97 -20.65
CA PRO A 318 25.98 16.12 -21.93
C PRO A 318 27.12 17.14 -21.81
N GLY A 319 28.08 17.02 -22.74
CA GLY A 319 29.20 17.96 -22.86
C GLY A 319 28.72 19.42 -22.96
N SER A 320 29.58 20.35 -22.52
CA SER A 320 29.26 21.78 -22.47
C SER A 320 29.00 22.41 -23.84
N TYR A 321 29.45 21.78 -24.91
CA TYR A 321 29.33 22.27 -26.27
C TYR A 321 28.47 21.34 -27.13
N LYS A 322 27.82 21.91 -28.14
CA LYS A 322 26.98 21.18 -29.10
C LYS A 322 27.81 20.80 -30.32
N HIS A 323 28.05 19.51 -30.50
CA HIS A 323 28.60 18.99 -31.75
C HIS A 323 27.63 19.24 -32.90
N ARG A 324 28.02 20.10 -33.84
CA ARG A 324 27.38 20.24 -35.14
C ARG A 324 28.21 19.44 -36.14
N HIS A 325 27.60 18.45 -36.79
CA HIS A 325 28.22 17.76 -37.92
C HIS A 325 28.25 18.70 -39.15
N SER A 326 29.13 19.69 -39.11
CA SER A 326 29.42 20.60 -40.22
C SER A 326 30.83 20.30 -40.72
N VAL A 327 30.95 19.78 -41.94
CA VAL A 327 32.25 19.53 -42.60
C VAL A 327 33.09 20.82 -42.71
N ARG A 328 32.46 22.00 -42.70
CA ARG A 328 33.12 23.30 -42.88
C ARG A 328 33.47 24.02 -41.58
N ILE A 329 32.96 23.57 -40.43
CA ILE A 329 33.25 24.19 -39.12
C ILE A 329 33.52 23.06 -38.11
N PRO A 330 34.78 22.67 -37.92
CA PRO A 330 35.14 21.57 -37.01
C PRO A 330 35.15 21.97 -35.52
N PHE A 331 34.76 23.21 -35.18
CA PHE A 331 34.79 23.73 -33.82
C PHE A 331 33.38 23.89 -33.24
N ASP A 332 33.19 23.49 -31.99
CA ASP A 332 31.93 23.69 -31.29
C ASP A 332 31.85 25.12 -30.73
N ILE A 333 31.10 25.97 -31.41
CA ILE A 333 30.97 27.39 -31.04
C ILE A 333 29.80 27.60 -30.05
N GLU A 334 28.78 26.75 -30.12
CA GLU A 334 27.56 26.90 -29.33
C GLU A 334 27.67 26.15 -27.98
N LYS A 335 27.71 26.93 -26.88
CA LYS A 335 27.71 26.40 -25.52
C LYS A 335 26.28 26.09 -25.08
N ARG A 336 26.05 24.86 -24.59
CA ARG A 336 24.77 24.44 -24.03
C ARG A 336 24.49 25.17 -22.72
N SER A 337 23.25 25.62 -22.53
CA SER A 337 22.82 26.20 -21.26
C SER A 337 22.83 25.15 -20.13
N ALA A 338 23.00 25.57 -18.88
CA ALA A 338 22.94 24.65 -17.74
C ALA A 338 21.58 23.93 -17.66
N TRP A 339 20.50 24.65 -18.01
CA TRP A 339 19.15 24.11 -18.12
C TRP A 339 19.07 22.98 -19.15
N GLU A 340 19.49 23.21 -20.39
CA GLU A 340 19.52 22.16 -21.44
C GLU A 340 20.31 20.93 -21.00
N ARG A 341 21.48 21.13 -20.38
CA ARG A 341 22.30 20.01 -19.92
C ARG A 341 21.57 19.19 -18.85
N SER A 342 20.89 19.86 -17.92
CA SER A 342 20.11 19.20 -16.87
C SER A 342 18.86 18.50 -17.39
N THR A 343 18.13 19.11 -18.33
CA THR A 343 16.93 18.53 -18.93
C THR A 343 17.27 17.33 -19.81
N THR A 344 18.33 17.40 -20.62
CA THR A 344 18.82 16.24 -21.38
C THR A 344 19.30 15.11 -20.46
N ALA A 345 19.94 15.44 -19.32
CA ALA A 345 20.32 14.41 -18.34
C ALA A 345 19.10 13.73 -17.73
N MET A 346 18.08 14.50 -17.35
CA MET A 346 16.80 13.98 -16.84
C MET A 346 16.08 13.14 -17.91
N GLU A 347 16.04 13.61 -19.15
CA GLU A 347 15.47 12.88 -20.28
C GLU A 347 16.16 11.52 -20.49
N LYS A 348 17.48 11.44 -20.34
CA LYS A 348 18.21 10.16 -20.37
C LYS A 348 17.88 9.24 -19.20
N ILE A 349 17.56 9.78 -18.02
CA ILE A 349 17.15 8.98 -16.87
C ILE A 349 15.75 8.42 -17.09
N LEU A 350 14.79 9.26 -17.48
CA LEU A 350 13.42 8.85 -17.77
C LEU A 350 13.37 7.91 -18.98
N GLY A 351 14.10 8.25 -20.04
CA GLY A 351 14.27 7.46 -21.25
C GLY A 351 15.00 6.14 -21.03
N SER A 352 15.66 5.92 -19.88
CA SER A 352 16.30 4.63 -19.62
C SER A 352 15.31 3.46 -19.52
N MET A 353 14.02 3.74 -19.33
CA MET A 353 12.96 2.74 -19.42
C MET A 353 12.82 2.12 -20.82
N THR A 354 13.25 2.82 -21.88
CA THR A 354 13.21 2.28 -23.26
C THR A 354 14.51 1.59 -23.67
N ASP A 355 15.59 1.77 -22.91
CA ASP A 355 16.90 1.17 -23.21
C ASP A 355 16.90 -0.36 -23.08
N HIS A 356 16.20 -0.90 -22.08
CA HIS A 356 16.26 -2.31 -21.73
C HIS A 356 14.97 -2.77 -21.02
N PRO A 357 14.40 -3.94 -21.39
CA PRO A 357 13.12 -4.41 -20.85
C PRO A 357 13.12 -4.61 -19.33
N ALA A 358 14.25 -5.03 -18.73
CA ALA A 358 14.36 -5.13 -17.26
C ALA A 358 14.21 -3.77 -16.55
N VAL A 359 14.72 -2.68 -17.17
CA VAL A 359 14.59 -1.32 -16.64
C VAL A 359 13.17 -0.80 -16.89
N ALA A 360 12.59 -1.14 -18.04
CA ALA A 360 11.19 -0.88 -18.34
C ALA A 360 10.26 -1.51 -17.29
N ALA A 361 10.53 -2.77 -16.90
CA ALA A 361 9.78 -3.47 -15.86
C ALA A 361 9.84 -2.69 -14.54
N ALA A 362 11.05 -2.32 -14.09
CA ALA A 362 11.25 -1.56 -12.87
C ALA A 362 10.54 -0.19 -12.90
N GLY A 363 10.69 0.56 -13.99
CA GLY A 363 10.08 1.89 -14.13
C GLY A 363 8.55 1.84 -14.17
N LYS A 364 7.97 0.91 -14.94
CA LYS A 364 6.50 0.71 -14.97
C LYS A 364 5.98 0.33 -13.59
N ASP A 365 6.69 -0.53 -12.87
CA ASP A 365 6.32 -0.93 -11.50
C ASP A 365 6.36 0.25 -10.53
N VAL A 366 7.39 1.12 -10.60
CA VAL A 366 7.47 2.34 -9.79
C VAL A 366 6.28 3.27 -10.06
N LEU A 367 5.94 3.50 -11.32
CA LEU A 367 4.83 4.37 -11.70
C LEU A 367 3.48 3.81 -11.21
N LEU A 368 3.26 2.51 -11.35
CA LEU A 368 2.05 1.85 -10.87
C LEU A 368 1.96 1.86 -9.34
N CYS A 369 3.07 1.63 -8.63
CA CYS A 369 3.12 1.76 -7.18
C CYS A 369 2.78 3.19 -6.73
N ALA A 370 3.39 4.21 -7.35
CA ALA A 370 3.15 5.62 -7.03
C ALA A 370 1.70 6.02 -7.27
N PHE A 371 1.13 5.61 -8.39
CA PHE A 371 -0.27 5.86 -8.72
C PHE A 371 -1.21 5.20 -7.70
N SER A 372 -1.00 3.90 -7.43
CA SER A 372 -1.76 3.13 -6.43
C SER A 372 -1.69 3.77 -5.04
N LEU A 373 -0.51 4.26 -4.65
CA LEU A 373 -0.25 4.86 -3.36
C LEU A 373 -1.04 6.15 -3.13
N GLY A 374 -1.11 7.03 -4.13
CA GLY A 374 -1.89 8.26 -4.03
C GLY A 374 -3.39 8.00 -4.02
N ILE A 375 -3.88 7.03 -4.81
CA ILE A 375 -5.28 6.59 -4.74
C ILE A 375 -5.58 6.03 -3.36
N TRP A 376 -4.70 5.21 -2.78
CA TRP A 376 -4.86 4.68 -1.43
C TRP A 376 -4.96 5.80 -0.39
N ALA A 377 -4.09 6.81 -0.45
CA ALA A 377 -4.17 7.97 0.43
C ALA A 377 -5.54 8.66 0.33
N ALA A 378 -6.04 8.89 -0.89
CA ALA A 378 -7.33 9.53 -1.15
C ALA A 378 -8.51 8.72 -0.60
N VAL A 379 -8.52 7.42 -0.84
CA VAL A 379 -9.58 6.48 -0.43
C VAL A 379 -9.67 6.38 1.09
N ARG A 380 -8.53 6.51 1.77
CA ARG A 380 -8.45 6.39 3.23
C ARG A 380 -8.59 7.74 3.94
N ALA A 381 -8.62 8.84 3.19
CA ALA A 381 -8.56 10.22 3.68
C ALA A 381 -7.53 10.37 4.81
N LEU A 382 -6.28 10.05 4.47
CA LEU A 382 -5.19 10.11 5.43
C LEU A 382 -4.94 11.54 5.85
N ASP A 383 -4.84 11.76 7.16
CA ASP A 383 -4.51 13.07 7.70
C ASP A 383 -3.11 13.51 7.23
N VAL A 384 -3.08 14.65 6.54
CA VAL A 384 -1.87 15.32 6.05
C VAL A 384 -0.87 15.55 7.18
N ASP A 385 -1.32 15.89 8.39
CA ASP A 385 -0.43 16.10 9.53
C ASP A 385 0.27 14.79 9.93
N HIS A 386 -0.44 13.67 9.92
CA HIS A 386 0.15 12.34 10.18
C HIS A 386 1.10 11.89 9.06
N MET A 387 0.81 12.22 7.81
CA MET A 387 1.72 11.97 6.68
C MET A 387 3.01 12.76 6.84
N LEU A 388 2.93 14.04 7.17
CA LEU A 388 4.09 14.92 7.37
C LEU A 388 4.91 14.52 8.61
N ARG A 389 4.26 14.11 9.71
CA ARG A 389 4.94 13.56 10.90
C ARG A 389 5.69 12.26 10.62
N SER A 390 5.28 11.50 9.61
CA SER A 390 5.93 10.24 9.20
C SER A 390 7.12 10.47 8.25
N VAL A 391 7.24 11.67 7.68
CA VAL A 391 8.31 12.06 6.77
C VAL A 391 9.37 12.92 7.47
N ALA A 392 8.93 13.86 8.30
CA ALA A 392 9.77 14.88 8.87
C ALA A 392 9.90 14.70 10.40
N PRO A 393 11.07 14.30 10.93
CA PRO A 393 11.27 14.00 12.35
C PRO A 393 11.13 15.22 13.28
N PHE A 394 11.11 16.43 12.72
CA PHE A 394 10.97 17.70 13.46
C PHE A 394 9.60 18.36 13.28
N TYR A 395 8.74 17.81 12.41
CA TYR A 395 7.41 18.35 12.17
C TYR A 395 6.50 18.13 13.39
N GLY A 396 5.72 19.14 13.78
CA GLY A 396 4.77 19.03 14.90
C GLY A 396 5.36 19.06 16.32
N LYS A 397 6.65 19.38 16.53
CA LYS A 397 7.25 19.49 17.89
C LYS A 397 6.71 20.66 18.76
N LYS A 398 5.68 21.39 18.33
CA LYS A 398 5.01 22.41 19.15
C LYS A 398 4.03 21.74 20.12
N SER A 399 4.53 21.49 21.33
CA SER A 399 3.78 21.38 22.60
C SER A 399 2.51 20.53 22.59
N GLU A 400 2.65 19.22 22.75
CA GLU A 400 1.66 18.40 23.48
C GLU A 400 1.61 18.89 24.94
N LYS A 401 0.95 20.02 25.19
CA LYS A 401 0.36 20.28 26.51
C LYS A 401 -0.83 19.34 26.62
N LYS A 402 -0.58 18.17 27.19
CA LYS A 402 -1.48 17.25 27.89
C LYS A 402 -2.95 17.72 27.93
N ALA A 403 -3.68 17.57 26.83
CA ALA A 403 -5.14 17.57 26.85
C ALA A 403 -5.57 16.11 26.82
N LEU A 404 -5.61 15.50 28.01
CA LEU A 404 -6.39 14.27 28.19
C LEU A 404 -7.84 14.59 27.78
N PRO A 405 -8.53 13.72 27.03
CA PRO A 405 -9.97 13.86 26.88
C PRO A 405 -10.63 13.78 28.27
N PRO A 406 -11.64 14.61 28.58
CA PRO A 406 -12.39 14.47 29.82
C PRO A 406 -12.99 13.06 29.86
N SER A 407 -12.55 12.27 30.84
CA SER A 407 -13.20 11.02 31.20
C SER A 407 -14.66 11.31 31.56
N TYR A 408 -15.53 10.39 31.19
CA TYR A 408 -16.97 10.38 31.44
C TYR A 408 -17.35 10.94 32.82
N PRO A 409 -18.41 11.76 32.94
CA PRO A 409 -18.89 12.19 34.24
C PRO A 409 -19.50 10.99 34.97
N ASN A 410 -18.93 10.67 36.13
CA ASN A 410 -19.56 9.77 37.09
C ASN A 410 -20.86 10.41 37.56
N VAL A 411 -21.98 9.71 37.31
CA VAL A 411 -23.27 9.98 37.91
C VAL A 411 -23.21 9.48 39.35
N ALA A 412 -22.86 10.35 40.28
CA ALA A 412 -23.26 10.31 41.69
C ALA A 412 -22.57 11.46 42.43
N GLU A 413 -23.25 12.59 42.57
CA GLU A 413 -23.44 13.22 43.88
C GLU A 413 -24.45 14.36 43.77
N MET A 414 -25.47 14.21 44.60
CA MET A 414 -26.63 15.07 44.73
C MET A 414 -26.33 16.05 45.87
N GLY A 415 -26.50 17.35 45.66
CA GLY A 415 -26.71 18.26 46.78
C GLY A 415 -26.09 19.64 46.71
N ILE A 416 -26.99 20.62 46.68
CA ILE A 416 -26.95 21.95 47.33
C ILE A 416 -26.35 23.11 46.52
N THR A 417 -27.30 23.88 45.99
CA THR A 417 -27.34 25.29 45.59
C THR A 417 -26.64 26.28 46.53
N GLU A 418 -25.93 27.27 45.99
CA GLU A 418 -26.35 28.69 45.92
C GLU A 418 -25.29 29.62 45.26
N PRO A 419 -25.66 30.85 44.81
CA PRO A 419 -25.05 31.55 43.68
C PRO A 419 -24.16 32.75 44.07
N SER A 420 -23.30 33.22 43.17
CA SER A 420 -22.85 34.62 43.22
C SER A 420 -22.38 35.16 41.86
N GLU A 421 -22.88 36.36 41.59
CA GLU A 421 -22.68 37.23 40.44
C GLU A 421 -21.25 37.76 40.34
N THR A 422 -20.80 38.09 39.13
CA THR A 422 -20.52 39.49 38.68
C THR A 422 -19.64 39.51 37.44
N ILE A 423 -20.12 40.23 36.43
CA ILE A 423 -19.38 40.75 35.26
C ILE A 423 -18.90 42.17 35.65
N PRO A 424 -17.75 42.63 35.14
CA PRO A 424 -17.86 43.82 34.28
C PRO A 424 -16.99 43.75 33.01
N GLU A 425 -17.58 44.29 31.95
CA GLU A 425 -16.95 44.70 30.69
C GLU A 425 -16.19 46.03 30.87
N ASN A 426 -15.02 46.18 30.21
CA ASN A 426 -14.67 47.26 29.27
C ASN A 426 -13.14 47.36 29.11
N GLU A 427 -12.64 47.33 27.87
CA GLU A 427 -11.91 48.47 27.30
C GLU A 427 -11.58 48.28 25.81
N LEU A 428 -11.57 49.41 25.10
CA LEU A 428 -11.77 49.58 23.67
C LEU A 428 -10.50 50.17 23.02
N SER A 429 -10.04 49.56 21.91
CA SER A 429 -9.29 50.17 20.77
C SER A 429 -7.84 50.70 21.00
N ARG A 430 -6.82 50.47 20.16
CA ARG A 430 -6.65 50.85 18.73
C ARG A 430 -5.39 50.18 18.09
N PRO A 431 -5.15 50.33 16.77
CA PRO A 431 -4.47 49.35 15.92
C PRO A 431 -3.00 49.67 15.60
N SER A 432 -2.23 48.66 15.16
CA SER A 432 -1.14 48.88 14.21
C SER A 432 -0.85 47.65 13.35
N SER A 433 -0.64 47.96 12.08
CA SER A 433 -0.33 47.10 10.95
C SER A 433 1.06 46.48 11.01
N SER A 434 1.19 45.21 10.64
CA SER A 434 2.27 44.79 9.74
C SER A 434 1.86 43.57 8.93
N SER A 435 1.93 43.75 7.62
CA SER A 435 1.66 42.77 6.59
C SER A 435 2.71 41.65 6.62
N GLY A 436 2.24 40.41 6.74
CA GLY A 436 3.02 39.22 6.46
C GLY A 436 2.08 38.16 5.89
N LEU A 437 2.27 37.82 4.62
CA LEU A 437 1.53 36.79 3.90
C LEU A 437 1.65 35.45 4.65
N THR A 438 0.66 35.13 5.48
CA THR A 438 0.43 33.78 5.97
C THR A 438 -0.79 33.24 5.24
N MET A 439 -0.60 32.28 4.32
CA MET A 439 -1.70 31.46 3.83
C MET A 439 -2.30 30.74 5.04
N LYS A 440 -3.46 31.23 5.49
CA LYS A 440 -4.28 30.51 6.46
C LYS A 440 -4.87 29.31 5.74
N LEU A 441 -4.37 28.11 6.05
CA LEU A 441 -5.08 26.87 5.80
C LEU A 441 -6.44 26.98 6.50
N ARG A 442 -7.49 26.77 5.71
CA ARG A 442 -8.87 26.88 6.13
C ARG A 442 -9.17 25.75 7.11
N ASP A 443 -9.12 26.08 8.39
CA ASP A 443 -9.55 25.21 9.47
C ASP A 443 -11.08 25.04 9.40
N ARG A 444 -11.54 24.05 8.65
CA ARG A 444 -12.97 23.74 8.51
C ARG A 444 -13.34 22.80 9.64
N GLY A 445 -13.66 23.40 10.80
CA GLY A 445 -14.24 22.70 11.94
C GLY A 445 -15.41 21.82 11.52
N LYS A 446 -15.29 20.52 11.79
CA LYS A 446 -16.34 19.52 11.58
C LYS A 446 -17.50 19.79 12.54
N HIS A 447 -18.54 20.47 12.06
CA HIS A 447 -19.88 20.31 12.64
C HIS A 447 -20.47 18.99 12.14
N VAL A 448 -20.36 17.94 12.95
CA VAL A 448 -21.19 16.75 12.77
C VAL A 448 -22.61 17.15 13.18
N SER A 449 -23.53 17.19 12.21
CA SER A 449 -24.94 17.45 12.52
C SER A 449 -25.48 16.28 13.34
N SER A 450 -25.82 16.54 14.60
CA SER A 450 -26.46 15.61 15.50
C SER A 450 -27.92 15.39 15.11
N LYS A 451 -28.17 14.62 14.05
CA LYS A 451 -29.54 14.21 13.67
C LYS A 451 -30.05 12.95 14.39
N LEU A 452 -29.37 12.52 15.45
CA LEU A 452 -29.78 11.36 16.26
C LEU A 452 -30.23 11.74 17.68
N ALA A 453 -30.04 12.99 18.11
CA ALA A 453 -30.33 13.43 19.48
C ALA A 453 -31.76 13.97 19.68
N GLU A 454 -32.52 14.18 18.61
CA GLU A 454 -33.86 14.78 18.67
C GLU A 454 -35.00 13.75 18.59
N ALA A 455 -34.68 12.46 18.56
CA ALA A 455 -35.65 11.36 18.49
C ALA A 455 -35.94 10.70 19.85
N LEU A 456 -35.34 11.17 20.95
CA LEU A 456 -35.45 10.53 22.28
C LEU A 456 -36.08 11.39 23.37
N THR A 457 -36.64 12.56 23.04
CA THR A 457 -37.39 13.37 24.01
C THR A 457 -38.67 13.92 23.40
N ALA A 458 -39.73 13.11 23.39
CA ALA A 458 -41.10 13.60 23.32
C ALA A 458 -42.04 12.59 24.00
N ASN A 459 -42.43 12.89 25.23
CA ASN A 459 -43.52 12.21 25.94
C ASN A 459 -44.40 13.28 26.62
N GLY A 460 -45.69 13.30 26.26
CA GLY A 460 -46.80 14.06 26.88
C GLY A 460 -46.78 15.59 26.66
N SER A 461 -47.86 16.32 26.37
CA SER A 461 -49.31 16.09 26.56
C SER A 461 -50.11 17.13 25.74
N ALA A 462 -51.39 16.84 25.50
CA ALA A 462 -52.33 17.54 24.62
C ALA A 462 -52.82 18.91 25.11
N GLU A 463 -53.23 19.80 24.18
CA GLU A 463 -54.57 20.45 24.11
C GLU A 463 -54.75 21.38 22.87
N THR A 464 -55.84 21.11 22.12
CA THR A 464 -56.83 21.99 21.46
C THR A 464 -56.46 23.17 20.51
N SER A 465 -56.64 22.95 19.18
CA SER A 465 -57.35 23.69 18.08
C SER A 465 -57.55 25.24 18.06
N PRO A 466 -57.93 25.88 16.91
CA PRO A 466 -57.71 25.58 15.47
C PRO A 466 -57.36 26.83 14.59
N ASN A 467 -57.39 26.67 13.26
CA ASN A 467 -57.58 27.65 12.16
C ASN A 467 -56.36 28.15 11.34
N GLN A 468 -56.11 27.52 10.18
CA GLN A 468 -56.43 28.02 8.82
C GLN A 468 -55.66 27.23 7.75
N ALA A 469 -56.36 26.83 6.69
CA ALA A 469 -55.84 26.20 5.48
C ALA A 469 -56.62 26.79 4.27
N PRO A 470 -56.37 26.40 3.00
CA PRO A 470 -55.12 26.30 2.23
C PRO A 470 -55.30 26.88 0.79
N ARG A 471 -54.28 26.80 -0.10
CA ARG A 471 -54.39 26.83 -1.60
C ARG A 471 -52.97 26.65 -2.21
N ARG A 472 -52.63 25.80 -3.20
CA ARG A 472 -53.35 25.08 -4.28
C ARG A 472 -52.58 23.79 -4.68
N ARG A 473 -53.34 22.75 -5.04
CA ARG A 473 -53.00 21.51 -5.80
C ARG A 473 -53.04 21.80 -7.33
N PRO A 474 -52.59 20.93 -8.29
CA PRO A 474 -52.93 19.48 -8.45
C PRO A 474 -51.80 18.58 -9.04
N GLY A 475 -51.80 17.25 -9.14
CA GLY A 475 -52.74 16.12 -8.96
C GLY A 475 -52.22 14.94 -9.84
N ARG A 476 -52.16 13.67 -9.38
CA ARG A 476 -52.96 12.50 -9.84
C ARG A 476 -52.41 11.17 -9.21
N PRO A 477 -53.16 10.04 -9.20
CA PRO A 477 -53.36 9.20 -8.00
C PRO A 477 -52.96 7.73 -8.18
N ARG A 478 -52.82 6.98 -7.08
CA ARG A 478 -52.82 5.51 -7.08
C ARG A 478 -54.05 4.96 -6.33
N LYS A 479 -54.75 4.04 -6.99
CA LYS A 479 -55.96 3.32 -6.57
C LYS A 479 -55.68 2.41 -5.37
N ILE A 480 -56.62 2.34 -4.43
CA ILE A 480 -56.74 1.33 -3.36
C ILE A 480 -57.81 0.30 -3.80
N LYS A 481 -57.60 -0.98 -3.46
CA LYS A 481 -58.65 -2.00 -3.31
C LYS A 481 -58.12 -3.05 -2.32
N GLN A 482 -58.49 -2.96 -1.04
CA GLN A 482 -59.58 -3.67 -0.31
C GLN A 482 -59.31 -5.17 -0.06
N GLU A 483 -59.15 -5.52 1.22
CA GLU A 483 -59.30 -6.87 1.80
C GLU A 483 -60.78 -7.28 1.91
N PRO A 484 -61.05 -8.59 2.00
CA PRO A 484 -61.87 -9.09 3.11
C PRO A 484 -61.42 -10.44 3.72
N THR A 485 -61.69 -10.60 5.02
CA THR A 485 -61.63 -11.77 5.94
C THR A 485 -62.76 -12.81 5.67
N PRO A 486 -62.93 -13.94 6.42
CA PRO A 486 -62.03 -14.94 7.06
C PRO A 486 -62.34 -16.44 6.69
N GLU A 487 -61.46 -17.37 7.13
CA GLU A 487 -61.47 -18.86 7.36
C GLU A 487 -62.75 -19.74 7.17
N PRO A 488 -62.67 -21.11 6.92
CA PRO A 488 -61.88 -22.10 7.70
C PRO A 488 -61.28 -23.37 7.00
N GLU A 489 -60.34 -24.00 7.74
CA GLU A 489 -59.90 -25.42 7.88
C GLU A 489 -59.76 -26.40 6.68
N LEU A 490 -58.58 -27.07 6.58
CA LEU A 490 -58.36 -28.53 6.81
C LEU A 490 -57.04 -29.03 6.16
N GLY A 491 -56.20 -29.77 6.90
CA GLY A 491 -55.23 -30.73 6.32
C GLY A 491 -53.77 -30.62 6.77
N THR A 492 -53.41 -31.45 7.74
CA THR A 492 -52.07 -31.79 8.27
C THR A 492 -51.07 -32.31 7.22
N ILE A 493 -49.75 -32.21 7.52
CA ILE A 493 -48.75 -33.31 7.60
C ILE A 493 -47.34 -32.74 7.96
N ASP A 494 -46.88 -33.17 9.13
CA ASP A 494 -45.52 -33.48 9.63
C ASP A 494 -44.37 -32.46 9.76
N GLU A 495 -44.02 -32.23 11.03
CA GLU A 495 -42.78 -31.72 11.60
C GLU A 495 -41.55 -32.60 11.27
N VAL A 496 -40.40 -31.98 10.91
CA VAL A 496 -39.07 -32.35 11.44
C VAL A 496 -38.14 -31.13 11.49
N ALA A 497 -37.84 -30.71 12.73
CA ALA A 497 -36.61 -30.10 13.24
C ALA A 497 -36.09 -28.74 12.68
N GLY A 498 -36.40 -27.68 13.43
CA GLY A 498 -35.35 -26.98 14.18
C GLY A 498 -34.68 -25.75 13.55
N ALA A 499 -35.47 -24.79 13.05
CA ALA A 499 -35.02 -23.41 12.84
C ALA A 499 -35.89 -22.47 13.68
N PRO A 500 -35.32 -21.59 14.55
CA PRO A 500 -36.07 -20.47 15.07
C PRO A 500 -35.98 -19.33 14.04
N ASP A 501 -36.96 -19.29 13.14
CA ASP A 501 -37.28 -18.07 12.39
C ASP A 501 -38.14 -17.14 13.25
N ALA A 502 -37.93 -15.84 13.02
CA ALA A 502 -38.80 -14.72 13.35
C ALA A 502 -38.96 -14.31 14.83
N VAL A 503 -38.05 -13.43 15.28
CA VAL A 503 -38.44 -12.30 16.15
C VAL A 503 -38.46 -11.05 15.28
N GLY A 504 -39.56 -10.30 15.38
CA GLY A 504 -39.93 -9.18 14.52
C GLY A 504 -38.94 -8.02 14.48
N GLY A 505 -39.32 -6.98 13.72
CA GLY A 505 -38.56 -5.76 13.40
C GLY A 505 -38.00 -4.98 14.59
N SER A 506 -37.09 -5.60 15.32
CA SER A 506 -36.21 -5.00 16.28
C SER A 506 -35.02 -4.47 15.49
N THR A 507 -34.82 -3.15 15.59
CA THR A 507 -33.59 -2.49 15.17
C THR A 507 -32.42 -3.29 15.75
N TYR A 508 -31.57 -3.85 14.89
CA TYR A 508 -30.40 -4.63 15.32
C TYR A 508 -29.56 -3.79 16.30
N GLU A 509 -29.55 -4.20 17.56
CA GLU A 509 -28.65 -3.62 18.56
C GLU A 509 -27.37 -4.45 18.61
N PRO A 510 -26.22 -3.89 18.18
CA PRO A 510 -24.97 -4.64 18.20
C PRO A 510 -24.58 -4.96 19.65
N THR A 511 -24.19 -6.22 19.89
CA THR A 511 -23.59 -6.67 21.15
C THR A 511 -22.36 -5.82 21.50
N PRO A 512 -21.98 -5.68 22.78
CA PRO A 512 -20.85 -4.85 23.19
C PRO A 512 -19.52 -5.25 22.52
N ALA A 513 -19.34 -6.54 22.18
CA ALA A 513 -18.21 -7.01 21.38
C ALA A 513 -18.24 -6.49 19.93
N VAL A 514 -19.42 -6.43 19.30
CA VAL A 514 -19.60 -5.85 17.95
C VAL A 514 -19.47 -4.32 18.01
N LYS A 515 -19.95 -3.66 19.06
CA LYS A 515 -19.69 -2.23 19.30
C LYS A 515 -18.20 -1.96 19.49
N ALA A 516 -17.47 -2.78 20.24
CA ALA A 516 -16.02 -2.66 20.39
C ALA A 516 -15.26 -2.87 19.06
N GLN A 517 -15.72 -3.79 18.21
CA GLN A 517 -15.17 -3.98 16.86
C GLN A 517 -15.51 -2.82 15.91
N VAL A 518 -16.67 -2.18 16.07
CA VAL A 518 -17.04 -0.95 15.34
C VAL A 518 -16.28 0.27 15.87
N VAL A 519 -15.94 0.28 17.17
CA VAL A 519 -15.11 1.30 17.83
C VAL A 519 -13.65 1.22 17.38
N GLU A 520 -13.21 0.10 16.79
CA GLU A 520 -11.90 0.00 16.14
C GLU A 520 -11.85 0.72 14.77
N ARG A 521 -12.43 1.93 14.67
CA ARG A 521 -12.28 3.02 13.69
C ARG A 521 -11.83 2.71 12.25
N ASP A 522 -12.16 1.55 11.68
CA ASP A 522 -12.03 1.31 10.24
C ASP A 522 -13.27 1.78 9.48
N VAL A 523 -13.54 3.07 9.59
CA VAL A 523 -14.61 3.73 8.84
C VAL A 523 -13.97 4.43 7.66
N LEU A 524 -14.32 4.01 6.44
CA LEU A 524 -14.03 4.79 5.24
C LEU A 524 -14.91 6.04 5.25
N PRO A 525 -14.38 7.21 4.83
CA PRO A 525 -15.17 8.42 4.69
C PRO A 525 -16.34 8.20 3.72
N ASP A 526 -17.45 8.89 3.97
CA ASP A 526 -18.61 8.89 3.07
C ASP A 526 -18.26 9.65 1.78
N ASP A 527 -18.36 8.97 0.64
CA ASP A 527 -18.35 9.37 -0.80
C ASP A 527 -17.42 10.50 -1.31
N GLU A 528 -16.69 11.22 -0.46
CA GLU A 528 -15.76 12.29 -0.83
C GLU A 528 -14.31 11.79 -0.64
N PHE A 529 -13.64 11.52 -1.77
CA PHE A 529 -12.22 11.17 -1.77
C PHE A 529 -11.37 12.40 -1.40
N ASP A 530 -10.42 12.22 -0.49
CA ASP A 530 -9.52 13.29 -0.09
C ASP A 530 -8.36 13.43 -1.09
N TRP A 531 -8.58 14.22 -2.14
CA TRP A 531 -7.56 14.48 -3.14
C TRP A 531 -6.37 15.31 -2.60
N GLU A 532 -6.48 15.96 -1.44
CA GLU A 532 -5.37 16.68 -0.83
C GLU A 532 -4.30 15.69 -0.34
N SER A 533 -4.74 14.64 0.36
CA SER A 533 -3.86 13.54 0.79
C SER A 533 -3.19 12.83 -0.40
N ALA A 534 -3.91 12.66 -1.52
CA ALA A 534 -3.40 12.07 -2.75
C ALA A 534 -2.33 12.96 -3.40
N ALA A 535 -2.62 14.25 -3.53
CA ALA A 535 -1.69 15.25 -4.08
C ALA A 535 -0.41 15.32 -3.24
N LEU A 536 -0.53 15.27 -1.91
CA LEU A 536 0.62 15.20 -1.02
C LEU A 536 1.43 13.91 -1.20
N ALA A 537 0.78 12.76 -1.29
CA ALA A 537 1.44 11.47 -1.52
C ALA A 537 2.24 11.47 -2.84
N TRP A 538 1.65 11.96 -3.92
CA TRP A 538 2.34 12.10 -5.21
C TRP A 538 3.44 13.15 -5.19
N GLY A 539 3.23 14.29 -4.53
CA GLY A 539 4.25 15.33 -4.37
C GLY A 539 5.46 14.82 -3.60
N LEU A 540 5.25 14.12 -2.49
CA LEU A 540 6.32 13.48 -1.71
C LEU A 540 7.03 12.38 -2.51
N THR A 541 6.29 11.61 -3.30
CA THR A 541 6.86 10.58 -4.19
C THR A 541 7.71 11.20 -5.31
N ALA A 542 7.25 12.29 -5.90
CA ALA A 542 7.96 12.99 -6.97
C ALA A 542 9.25 13.68 -6.49
N LEU A 543 9.22 14.27 -5.28
CA LEU A 543 10.38 14.98 -4.72
C LEU A 543 11.35 14.07 -3.96
N GLY A 544 10.82 13.13 -3.16
CA GLY A 544 11.59 12.27 -2.28
C GLY A 544 11.78 10.83 -2.76
N GLY A 545 11.20 10.49 -3.92
CA GLY A 545 11.15 9.14 -4.45
C GLY A 545 10.06 8.28 -3.79
N LEU A 546 9.77 7.14 -4.41
CA LEU A 546 8.71 6.23 -3.97
C LEU A 546 8.85 5.76 -2.52
N GLY A 547 10.07 5.58 -2.00
CA GLY A 547 10.29 5.17 -0.61
C GLY A 547 9.86 6.21 0.43
N ALA A 548 10.11 7.50 0.17
CA ALA A 548 9.70 8.58 1.07
C ALA A 548 8.18 8.78 1.04
N GLY A 549 7.58 8.80 -0.16
CA GLY A 549 6.13 8.87 -0.32
C GLY A 549 5.41 7.68 0.33
N SER A 550 5.92 6.46 0.13
CA SER A 550 5.38 5.26 0.75
C SER A 550 5.48 5.31 2.28
N SER A 551 6.60 5.79 2.82
CA SER A 551 6.77 5.94 4.27
C SER A 551 5.78 6.96 4.87
N ALA A 552 5.44 8.01 4.13
CA ALA A 552 4.45 9.00 4.54
C ALA A 552 3.05 8.39 4.66
N VAL A 553 2.59 7.75 3.58
CA VAL A 553 1.24 7.19 3.46
C VAL A 553 1.07 6.01 4.43
N TYR A 554 2.03 5.09 4.47
CA TYR A 554 1.96 3.91 5.34
C TYR A 554 2.16 4.25 6.82
N GLY A 555 2.98 5.24 7.13
CA GLY A 555 3.11 5.76 8.49
C GLY A 555 1.82 6.42 8.98
N ALA A 556 1.17 7.22 8.14
CA ALA A 556 -0.13 7.81 8.45
C ALA A 556 -1.23 6.75 8.59
N GLU A 557 -1.28 5.76 7.70
CA GLU A 557 -2.24 4.65 7.76
C GLU A 557 -2.16 3.88 9.08
N CYS A 558 -0.95 3.67 9.61
CA CYS A 558 -0.75 2.98 10.89
C CYS A 558 -1.13 3.82 12.13
N VAL A 559 -1.33 5.14 11.99
CA VAL A 559 -1.49 6.09 13.12
C VAL A 559 -2.83 6.82 13.11
N SER A 560 -3.49 6.94 11.97
CA SER A 560 -4.70 7.77 11.78
C SER A 560 -5.98 7.25 12.46
N ARG A 561 -5.89 6.29 13.37
CA ARG A 561 -7.02 5.47 13.86
C ARG A 561 -6.93 5.21 15.35
#